data_AF-A0A8H6H2B6-F1
#
_entry.id   AF-A0A8H6H2B6-F1
#
_cell.length_a   1.000
_cell.length_b   1.000
_cell.length_c   1.000
_cell.angle_alpha   90.00
_cell.angle_beta   90.00
_cell.angle_gamma   90.00
#
_symmetry.space_group_name_H-M   'P 1'
#
loop_
_entity.id
_entity.type
_entity.pdbx_description
1 polymer ?
#
loop_
_entity_poly.entity_id
_entity_poly.type
_entity_poly.pdbx_seq_one_letter_code
_entity_poly.pdbx_strand_id
1 'polypeptide(L)'
;MSKAMNQAMRAILPVWKTTPTTTLHRESGIPPIDQLLDARRLRFSARLKSLDEAHLLASRTRPPCQPAYHDLIKRRYQAQTESSFRTRLRRTDELLAPCARPKLVQRRFHQELLPPLQMASKEKSADAFSHWVESLDPLTLVVYSDGSLSSEGAASYGFTIHQNNIPISDGSGRLGPAEVFDAEATGALEGLKAALNLRELATQNIYICLDNLAAATCLRGTPSDSS
;
A
#
# COMPACT_ATOMS: atom_id res chain seq x y z
N MET A 1 -4.98 6.80 -34.32
CA MET A 1 -5.96 6.08 -33.48
C MET A 1 -7.36 6.08 -34.06
N SER A 2 -7.88 7.21 -34.59
CA SER A 2 -9.24 7.31 -35.16
C SER A 2 -9.54 6.27 -36.23
N LYS A 3 -8.63 6.06 -37.18
CA LYS A 3 -8.79 5.06 -38.25
C LYS A 3 -8.98 3.63 -37.72
N ALA A 4 -8.20 3.23 -36.71
CA ALA A 4 -8.29 1.91 -36.11
C ALA A 4 -9.62 1.72 -35.36
N MET A 5 -10.05 2.74 -34.61
CA MET A 5 -11.33 2.68 -33.90
C MET A 5 -12.52 2.66 -34.87
N ASN A 6 -12.49 3.46 -35.94
CA ASN A 6 -13.53 3.43 -36.97
C ASN A 6 -13.59 2.08 -37.69
N GLN A 7 -12.45 1.43 -37.90
CA GLN A 7 -12.40 0.08 -38.45
C GLN A 7 -13.03 -0.95 -37.50
N ALA A 8 -12.71 -0.86 -36.20
CA ALA A 8 -13.28 -1.74 -35.19
C ALA A 8 -14.80 -1.56 -35.05
N MET A 9 -15.29 -0.31 -35.03
CA MET A 9 -16.73 -0.03 -34.99
C MET A 9 -17.47 -0.59 -36.21
N ARG A 10 -16.87 -0.51 -37.41
CA ARG A 10 -17.45 -1.11 -38.62
C ARG A 10 -17.41 -2.63 -38.63
N ALA A 11 -16.49 -3.26 -37.89
CA ALA A 11 -16.43 -4.72 -37.80
C ALA A 11 -17.53 -5.30 -36.90
N ILE A 12 -17.98 -4.53 -35.90
CA ILE A 12 -19.01 -4.97 -34.94
C ILE A 12 -20.43 -4.53 -35.34
N LEU A 13 -20.56 -3.48 -36.13
CA LEU A 13 -21.85 -2.96 -36.60
C LEU A 13 -22.18 -3.47 -38.01
N PRO A 14 -23.46 -3.76 -38.33
CA PRO A 14 -23.89 -4.12 -39.68
C PRO A 14 -24.01 -2.87 -40.57
N VAL A 15 -22.89 -2.22 -40.86
CA VAL A 15 -22.82 -0.91 -41.54
C VAL A 15 -21.92 -0.93 -42.77
N TRP A 16 -22.26 -0.15 -43.78
CA TRP A 16 -21.48 -0.04 -45.01
C TRP A 16 -20.17 0.74 -44.80
N LYS A 17 -19.19 0.49 -45.67
CA LYS A 17 -17.92 1.25 -45.68
C LYS A 17 -18.12 2.76 -45.83
N THR A 18 -19.17 3.16 -46.54
CA THR A 18 -19.57 4.56 -46.81
C THR A 18 -20.34 5.21 -45.66
N THR A 19 -20.67 4.47 -44.61
CA THR A 19 -21.43 5.01 -43.46
C THR A 19 -20.67 6.19 -42.83
N PRO A 20 -21.35 7.34 -42.62
CA PRO A 20 -20.74 8.51 -41.98
C PRO A 20 -20.20 8.19 -40.58
N THR A 21 -19.06 8.79 -40.23
CA THR A 21 -18.40 8.55 -38.93
C THR A 21 -19.26 8.96 -37.74
N THR A 22 -20.06 10.01 -37.87
CA THR A 22 -21.00 10.46 -36.82
C THR A 22 -22.05 9.40 -36.49
N THR A 23 -22.60 8.74 -37.52
CA THR A 23 -23.51 7.60 -37.36
C THR A 23 -22.81 6.43 -36.70
N LEU A 24 -21.56 6.13 -37.06
CA LEU A 24 -20.80 5.05 -36.41
C LEU A 24 -20.66 5.25 -34.90
N HIS A 25 -20.35 6.47 -34.45
CA HIS A 25 -20.25 6.77 -33.01
C HIS A 25 -21.61 6.65 -32.30
N ARG A 26 -22.69 7.08 -32.95
CA ARG A 26 -24.05 6.96 -32.41
C ARG A 26 -24.47 5.50 -32.26
N GLU A 27 -24.31 4.69 -33.32
CA GLU A 27 -24.77 3.30 -33.34
C GLU A 27 -23.89 2.37 -32.50
N SER A 28 -22.57 2.63 -32.42
CA SER A 28 -21.69 1.83 -31.56
C SER A 28 -21.79 2.19 -30.07
N GLY A 29 -22.35 3.36 -29.75
CA GLY A 29 -22.29 3.93 -28.39
C GLY A 29 -20.88 4.30 -27.94
N ILE A 30 -19.89 4.30 -28.84
CA ILE A 30 -18.49 4.61 -28.53
C ILE A 30 -18.22 6.08 -28.89
N PRO A 31 -17.88 6.94 -27.93
CA PRO A 31 -17.55 8.34 -28.20
C PRO A 31 -16.30 8.50 -29.08
N PRO A 32 -16.14 9.65 -29.75
CA PRO A 32 -14.91 10.03 -30.41
C PRO A 32 -13.66 9.92 -29.51
N ILE A 33 -12.51 9.58 -30.11
CA ILE A 33 -11.25 9.32 -29.37
C ILE A 33 -10.78 10.54 -28.57
N ASP A 34 -10.93 11.74 -29.12
CA ASP A 34 -10.63 13.01 -28.47
C ASP A 34 -11.38 13.13 -27.13
N GLN A 35 -12.69 12.87 -27.12
CA GLN A 35 -13.50 12.88 -25.91
C GLN A 35 -13.03 11.83 -24.90
N LEU A 36 -12.69 10.62 -25.36
CA LEU A 36 -12.18 9.55 -24.50
C LEU A 36 -10.82 9.90 -23.89
N LEU A 37 -9.92 10.50 -24.67
CA LEU A 37 -8.60 10.92 -24.22
C LEU A 37 -8.69 12.09 -23.24
N ASP A 38 -9.57 13.05 -23.49
CA ASP A 38 -9.78 14.18 -22.59
C ASP A 38 -10.41 13.73 -21.28
N ALA A 39 -11.39 12.81 -21.31
CA ALA A 39 -11.93 12.19 -20.10
C ALA A 39 -10.84 11.46 -19.30
N ARG A 40 -9.92 10.74 -19.96
CA ARG A 40 -8.78 10.11 -19.27
C ARG A 40 -7.80 11.12 -18.68
N ARG A 41 -7.51 12.20 -19.39
CA ARG A 41 -6.65 13.28 -18.90
C ARG A 41 -7.25 13.97 -17.67
N LEU A 42 -8.55 14.25 -17.68
CA LEU A 42 -9.25 14.83 -16.55
C LEU A 42 -9.25 13.91 -15.32
N ARG A 43 -9.50 12.61 -15.50
CA ARG A 43 -9.40 11.63 -14.40
C ARG A 43 -7.99 11.55 -13.82
N PHE A 44 -6.97 11.61 -14.69
CA PHE A 44 -5.59 11.61 -14.24
C PHE A 44 -5.24 12.90 -13.48
N SER A 45 -5.73 14.05 -13.94
CA SER A 45 -5.63 15.32 -13.22
C SER A 45 -6.26 15.21 -11.83
N ALA A 46 -7.49 14.70 -11.73
CA ALA A 46 -8.18 14.50 -10.45
C ALA A 46 -7.38 13.60 -9.51
N ARG A 47 -6.80 12.51 -10.04
CA ARG A 47 -5.90 11.63 -9.28
C ARG A 47 -4.66 12.37 -8.78
N LEU A 48 -4.03 13.21 -9.59
CA LEU A 48 -2.88 14.00 -9.15
C LEU A 48 -3.24 14.95 -8.02
N LYS A 49 -4.43 15.56 -8.07
CA LYS A 49 -4.94 16.46 -7.02
C LYS A 49 -5.31 15.74 -5.73
N SER A 50 -5.76 14.49 -5.80
CA SER A 50 -6.08 13.67 -4.63
C SER A 50 -4.85 13.06 -3.95
N LEU A 51 -3.64 13.26 -4.47
CA LEU A 51 -2.42 12.79 -3.83
C LEU A 51 -2.02 13.71 -2.67
N ASP A 52 -1.46 13.08 -1.64
CA ASP A 52 -0.81 13.78 -0.53
C ASP A 52 0.36 14.64 -1.00
N GLU A 53 0.63 15.70 -0.24
CA GLU A 53 1.67 16.68 -0.54
C GLU A 53 3.08 16.07 -0.53
N ALA A 54 3.32 15.04 0.30
CA ALA A 54 4.59 14.32 0.36
C ALA A 54 4.76 13.32 -0.79
N HIS A 55 3.73 13.06 -1.60
CA HIS A 55 3.84 12.13 -2.72
C HIS A 55 4.80 12.65 -3.80
N LEU A 56 5.67 11.78 -4.33
CA LEU A 56 6.70 12.15 -5.33
C LEU A 56 6.13 12.78 -6.61
N LEU A 57 4.91 12.40 -7.01
CA LEU A 57 4.23 13.03 -8.14
C LEU A 57 3.67 14.43 -7.80
N ALA A 58 3.23 14.65 -6.55
CA ALA A 58 2.73 15.96 -6.13
C ALA A 58 3.86 16.99 -6.14
N SER A 59 5.06 16.63 -5.63
CA SER A 59 6.23 17.51 -5.69
C SER A 59 6.61 17.91 -7.11
N ARG A 60 6.50 16.98 -8.08
CA ARG A 60 6.78 17.24 -9.50
C ARG A 60 5.73 18.12 -10.20
N THR A 61 4.52 18.21 -9.67
CA THR A 61 3.47 19.11 -10.20
C THR A 61 3.62 20.55 -9.73
N ARG A 62 4.44 20.81 -8.69
CA ARG A 62 4.63 22.18 -8.18
C ARG A 62 5.15 23.11 -9.28
N PRO A 63 4.65 24.35 -9.33
CA PRO A 63 5.19 25.35 -10.24
C PRO A 63 6.67 25.60 -9.92
N PRO A 64 7.50 25.94 -10.91
CA PRO A 64 8.88 26.36 -10.66
C PRO A 64 8.88 27.60 -9.77
N CYS A 65 9.89 27.72 -8.90
CA CYS A 65 10.00 28.89 -8.05
C CYS A 65 10.22 30.12 -8.95
N GLN A 66 9.52 31.23 -8.69
CA GLN A 66 9.84 32.45 -9.41
C GLN A 66 11.25 32.88 -8.99
N PRO A 67 12.15 33.17 -9.94
CA PRO A 67 13.49 33.60 -9.58
C PRO A 67 13.39 34.94 -8.84
N ALA A 68 13.84 34.97 -7.59
CA ALA A 68 14.03 36.20 -6.84
C ALA A 68 15.21 36.95 -7.48
N TYR A 69 14.91 38.08 -8.12
CA TYR A 69 15.93 38.89 -8.78
C TYR A 69 16.56 39.86 -7.78
N HIS A 70 17.88 39.94 -7.74
CA HIS A 70 18.60 40.91 -6.91
C HIS A 70 19.16 42.03 -7.79
N ASP A 71 18.72 43.26 -7.60
CA ASP A 71 19.03 44.37 -8.54
C ASP A 71 20.53 44.66 -8.72
N LEU A 72 21.35 44.29 -7.72
CA LEU A 72 22.80 44.50 -7.69
C LEU A 72 23.61 43.46 -8.48
N ILE A 73 23.00 42.35 -8.92
CA ILE A 73 23.71 41.26 -9.60
C ILE A 73 23.33 41.28 -11.10
N LYS A 74 24.26 41.02 -12.02
CA LYS A 74 23.91 40.99 -13.46
C LYS A 74 23.05 39.77 -13.79
N ARG A 75 22.02 39.93 -14.64
CA ARG A 75 21.06 38.87 -15.07
C ARG A 75 21.72 37.53 -15.44
N ARG A 76 22.85 37.57 -16.15
CA ARG A 76 23.58 36.37 -16.58
C ARG A 76 24.11 35.50 -15.43
N TYR A 77 24.31 36.08 -14.24
CA TYR A 77 24.74 35.37 -13.04
C TYR A 77 23.58 34.97 -12.13
N GLN A 78 22.35 35.40 -12.45
CA GLN A 78 21.13 35.08 -11.69
C GLN A 78 20.24 34.06 -12.39
N ALA A 79 20.65 33.53 -13.54
CA ALA A 79 19.88 32.55 -14.29
C ALA A 79 19.74 31.26 -13.46
N GLN A 80 18.60 31.08 -12.82
CA GLN A 80 18.26 29.81 -12.18
C GLN A 80 18.10 28.73 -13.26
N THR A 81 18.81 27.61 -13.08
CA THR A 81 18.76 26.40 -13.89
C THR A 81 17.45 25.60 -13.70
N GLU A 82 16.38 26.21 -13.20
CA GLU A 82 15.07 25.56 -13.20
C GLU A 82 14.46 25.73 -14.58
N SER A 83 14.54 24.65 -15.37
CA SER A 83 13.89 24.55 -16.67
C SER A 83 12.44 25.04 -16.58
N SER A 84 12.16 26.14 -17.29
CA SER A 84 10.81 26.67 -17.51
C SER A 84 9.92 25.71 -18.31
N PHE A 85 10.45 24.55 -18.70
CA PHE A 85 9.74 23.58 -19.51
C PHE A 85 8.55 22.99 -18.73
N ARG A 86 7.35 23.34 -19.18
CA ARG A 86 6.11 22.78 -18.67
C ARG A 86 5.98 21.32 -19.09
N THR A 87 6.27 20.42 -18.14
CA THR A 87 6.18 18.97 -18.34
C THR A 87 4.75 18.53 -18.64
N ARG A 88 4.58 17.36 -19.29
CA ARG A 88 3.24 16.78 -19.53
C ARG A 88 2.46 16.54 -18.24
N LEU A 89 3.16 16.23 -17.14
CA LEU A 89 2.58 16.05 -15.82
C LEU A 89 1.97 17.36 -15.30
N ARG A 90 2.73 18.46 -15.33
CA ARG A 90 2.25 19.80 -14.95
C ARG A 90 1.05 20.24 -15.79
N ARG A 91 1.12 20.08 -17.13
CA ARG A 91 -0.01 20.40 -18.02
C ARG A 91 -1.29 19.64 -17.66
N THR A 92 -1.15 18.40 -17.20
CA THR A 92 -2.32 17.59 -16.83
C THR A 92 -2.84 17.97 -15.45
N ASP A 93 -1.97 18.24 -14.50
CA ASP A 93 -2.36 18.74 -13.16
C ASP A 93 -3.10 20.09 -13.25
N GLU A 94 -2.74 20.94 -14.21
CA GLU A 94 -3.37 22.24 -14.44
C GLU A 94 -4.76 22.17 -15.13
N LEU A 95 -5.22 20.99 -15.56
CA LEU A 95 -6.56 20.84 -16.17
C LEU A 95 -7.71 21.05 -15.17
N LEU A 96 -7.45 20.84 -13.88
CA LEU A 96 -8.41 21.05 -12.82
C LEU A 96 -7.90 22.13 -11.87
N ALA A 97 -8.85 22.86 -11.28
CA ALA A 97 -8.55 23.87 -10.28
C ALA A 97 -7.77 23.25 -9.09
N PRO A 98 -6.90 24.03 -8.43
CA PRO A 98 -6.30 23.60 -7.16
C PRO A 98 -7.39 23.23 -6.15
N CYS A 99 -7.20 22.12 -5.43
CA CYS A 99 -8.07 21.71 -4.34
C CYS A 99 -7.24 21.36 -3.10
N ALA A 100 -7.89 21.33 -1.94
CA ALA A 100 -7.25 20.86 -0.72
C ALA A 100 -6.80 19.40 -0.91
N ARG A 101 -5.50 19.15 -0.77
CA ARG A 101 -4.94 17.80 -0.84
C ARG A 101 -5.22 17.05 0.46
N PRO A 102 -5.56 15.76 0.41
CA PRO A 102 -5.67 14.97 1.62
C PRO A 102 -4.29 14.87 2.27
N LYS A 103 -4.26 14.96 3.60
CA LYS A 103 -3.06 14.68 4.38
C LYS A 103 -3.05 13.19 4.71
N LEU A 104 -2.04 12.47 4.24
CA LEU A 104 -1.77 11.11 4.71
C LEU A 104 -1.28 11.22 6.15
N VAL A 105 -2.20 11.07 7.10
CA VAL A 105 -1.85 10.91 8.50
C VAL A 105 -1.31 9.50 8.65
N GLN A 106 0.01 9.37 8.75
CA GLN A 106 0.60 8.11 9.16
C GLN A 106 -0.02 7.74 10.50
N ARG A 107 -0.66 6.56 10.56
CA ARG A 107 -1.22 6.04 11.80
C ARG A 107 -0.05 5.80 12.73
N ARG A 108 0.22 6.76 13.62
CA ARG A 108 1.19 6.60 14.70
C ARG A 108 0.55 5.63 15.68
N PHE A 109 0.96 4.37 15.63
CA PHE A 109 0.83 3.50 16.80
C PHE A 109 1.49 4.26 17.94
N HIS A 110 0.79 4.39 19.07
CA HIS A 110 1.33 5.12 20.20
C HIS A 110 2.74 4.61 20.45
N GLN A 111 3.69 5.53 20.37
CA GLN A 111 5.08 5.29 20.67
C GLN A 111 5.17 5.22 22.20
N GLU A 112 4.49 4.23 22.77
CA GLU A 112 4.94 3.69 24.04
C GLU A 112 6.41 3.34 23.80
N LEU A 113 7.26 3.74 24.74
CA LEU A 113 8.62 3.24 24.85
C LEU A 113 8.50 1.74 25.13
N LEU A 114 8.12 0.97 24.11
CA LEU A 114 8.07 -0.46 24.19
C LEU A 114 9.51 -0.88 24.44
N PRO A 115 9.78 -1.63 25.52
CA PRO A 115 11.12 -2.11 25.81
C PRO A 115 11.74 -2.75 24.57
N PRO A 116 13.07 -2.65 24.38
CA PRO A 116 13.77 -3.39 23.35
C PRO A 116 13.30 -4.85 23.36
N LEU A 117 12.94 -5.37 22.18
CA LEU A 117 12.39 -6.73 22.06
C LEU A 117 13.38 -7.82 22.49
N GLN A 118 14.69 -7.50 22.55
CA GLN A 118 15.72 -8.42 23.00
C GLN A 118 16.49 -7.82 24.19
N MET A 119 16.29 -8.39 25.38
CA MET A 119 16.95 -7.97 26.62
C MET A 119 17.67 -9.10 27.36
N ALA A 120 17.42 -10.37 27.01
CA ALA A 120 17.90 -11.54 27.77
C ALA A 120 18.38 -12.70 26.88
N SER A 121 19.05 -13.69 27.47
CA SER A 121 19.42 -14.94 26.79
C SER A 121 18.17 -15.76 26.44
N LYS A 122 18.31 -16.76 25.56
CA LYS A 122 17.19 -17.60 25.11
C LYS A 122 16.56 -18.36 26.26
N GLU A 123 17.38 -18.87 27.19
CA GLU A 123 16.96 -19.68 28.34
C GLU A 123 16.11 -18.85 29.30
N LYS A 124 16.60 -17.66 29.69
CA LYS A 124 15.86 -16.74 30.57
C LYS A 124 14.55 -16.27 29.93
N SER A 125 14.55 -16.06 28.61
CA SER A 125 13.35 -15.68 27.88
C SER A 125 12.31 -16.81 27.84
N ALA A 126 12.75 -18.07 27.72
CA ALA A 126 11.86 -19.23 27.74
C ALA A 126 11.22 -19.45 29.13
N ASP A 127 12.00 -19.30 30.20
CA ASP A 127 11.48 -19.39 31.57
C ASP A 127 10.47 -18.28 31.86
N ALA A 128 10.79 -17.03 31.48
CA ALA A 128 9.89 -15.90 31.61
C ALA A 128 8.61 -16.07 30.77
N PHE A 129 8.73 -16.64 29.57
CA PHE A 129 7.59 -16.93 28.71
C PHE A 129 6.66 -17.97 29.34
N SER A 130 7.21 -19.04 29.91
CA SER A 130 6.43 -20.10 30.56
C SER A 130 5.63 -19.54 31.75
N HIS A 131 6.28 -18.76 32.62
CA HIS A 131 5.60 -18.07 33.72
C HIS A 131 4.56 -17.06 33.24
N TRP A 132 4.82 -16.35 32.14
CA TRP A 132 3.86 -15.43 31.55
C TRP A 132 2.61 -16.17 31.05
N VAL A 133 2.77 -17.28 30.31
CA VAL A 133 1.64 -18.11 29.82
C VAL A 133 0.80 -18.62 30.99
N GLU A 134 1.42 -19.07 32.08
CA GLU A 134 0.74 -19.52 33.30
C GLU A 134 -0.05 -18.39 34.01
N SER A 135 0.39 -17.14 33.84
CA SER A 135 -0.25 -15.97 34.46
C SER A 135 -1.44 -15.41 33.67
N LEU A 136 -1.70 -15.91 32.46
CA LEU A 136 -2.77 -15.41 31.59
C LEU A 136 -4.16 -15.81 32.11
N ASP A 137 -5.14 -14.96 31.84
CA ASP A 137 -6.54 -15.29 32.10
C ASP A 137 -6.98 -16.49 31.24
N PRO A 138 -7.71 -17.49 31.78
CA PRO A 138 -8.15 -18.66 31.02
C PRO A 138 -8.97 -18.36 29.75
N LEU A 139 -9.59 -17.18 29.66
CA LEU A 139 -10.35 -16.72 28.49
C LEU A 139 -9.47 -16.05 27.42
N THR A 140 -8.19 -15.84 27.71
CA THR A 140 -7.21 -15.25 26.78
C THR A 140 -6.90 -16.21 25.64
N LEU A 141 -6.84 -15.69 24.41
CA LEU A 141 -6.37 -16.43 23.24
C LEU A 141 -4.89 -16.13 23.00
N VAL A 142 -4.10 -17.18 22.84
CA VAL A 142 -2.68 -17.09 22.47
C VAL A 142 -2.50 -17.71 21.09
N VAL A 143 -2.05 -16.90 20.13
CA VAL A 143 -1.77 -17.31 18.76
C VAL A 143 -0.27 -17.50 18.62
N TYR A 144 0.18 -18.70 18.32
CA TYR A 144 1.55 -18.98 17.94
C TYR A 144 1.62 -19.01 16.43
N SER A 145 2.44 -18.15 15.82
CA SER A 145 2.64 -18.10 14.38
C SER A 145 4.10 -18.35 14.02
N ASP A 146 4.31 -19.05 12.91
CA ASP A 146 5.63 -19.36 12.38
C ASP A 146 5.60 -19.27 10.84
N GLY A 147 6.77 -18.99 10.26
CA GLY A 147 7.00 -18.84 8.84
C GLY A 147 8.25 -19.60 8.42
N SER A 148 8.14 -20.40 7.37
CA SER A 148 9.25 -21.19 6.84
C SER A 148 9.46 -20.94 5.36
N LEU A 149 10.69 -21.19 4.90
CA LEU A 149 11.06 -21.12 3.49
C LEU A 149 11.68 -22.45 3.08
N SER A 150 11.12 -23.06 2.03
CA SER A 150 11.65 -24.29 1.45
C SER A 150 12.96 -24.02 0.68
N SER A 151 13.75 -25.07 0.46
CA SER A 151 14.94 -25.03 -0.41
C SER A 151 14.64 -24.56 -1.83
N GLU A 152 13.42 -24.79 -2.32
CA GLU A 152 12.97 -24.35 -3.64
C GLU A 152 12.48 -22.88 -3.66
N GLY A 153 12.63 -22.14 -2.56
CA GLY A 153 12.21 -20.75 -2.43
C GLY A 153 10.71 -20.55 -2.23
N ALA A 154 9.99 -21.61 -1.84
CA ALA A 154 8.57 -21.55 -1.53
C ALA A 154 8.37 -21.18 -0.06
N ALA A 155 7.83 -19.99 0.20
CA ALA A 155 7.51 -19.53 1.55
C ALA A 155 6.15 -20.09 2.01
N SER A 156 6.04 -20.47 3.28
CA SER A 156 4.79 -20.93 3.88
C SER A 156 4.65 -20.46 5.31
N TYR A 157 3.42 -20.25 5.75
CA TYR A 157 3.10 -19.82 7.10
C TYR A 157 2.22 -20.85 7.80
N GLY A 158 2.30 -20.86 9.12
CA GLY A 158 1.43 -21.64 9.98
C GLY A 158 1.08 -20.86 11.24
N PHE A 159 -0.07 -21.19 11.83
CA PHE A 159 -0.42 -20.71 13.15
C PHE A 159 -1.25 -21.75 13.92
N THR A 160 -1.18 -21.68 15.24
CA THR A 160 -2.06 -22.42 16.16
C THR A 160 -2.58 -21.48 17.24
N ILE A 161 -3.86 -21.63 17.60
CA ILE A 161 -4.57 -20.83 18.57
C ILE A 161 -4.82 -21.69 19.79
N HIS A 162 -4.33 -21.23 20.94
CA HIS A 162 -4.47 -21.88 22.22
C HIS A 162 -5.33 -21.03 23.15
N GLN A 163 -6.16 -21.67 23.96
CA GLN A 163 -6.85 -21.07 25.11
C GLN A 163 -6.60 -21.94 26.31
N ASN A 164 -6.17 -21.33 27.42
CA ASN A 164 -5.81 -22.08 28.63
C ASN A 164 -4.86 -23.28 28.35
N ASN A 165 -3.87 -23.05 27.48
CA ASN A 165 -2.90 -24.04 27.01
C ASN A 165 -3.48 -25.24 26.22
N ILE A 166 -4.73 -25.16 25.78
CA ILE A 166 -5.40 -26.17 24.94
C ILE A 166 -5.51 -25.63 23.52
N PRO A 167 -5.07 -26.37 22.48
CA PRO A 167 -5.23 -25.95 21.09
C PRO A 167 -6.71 -26.00 20.69
N ILE A 168 -7.22 -24.91 20.11
CA ILE A 168 -8.61 -24.79 19.63
C ILE A 168 -8.69 -24.84 18.11
N SER A 169 -7.75 -24.18 17.43
CA SER A 169 -7.77 -24.04 15.97
C SER A 169 -6.36 -23.82 15.46
N ASP A 170 -6.10 -24.33 14.27
CA ASP A 170 -4.87 -24.11 13.55
C ASP A 170 -5.15 -23.73 12.09
N GLY A 171 -4.12 -23.28 11.40
CA GLY A 171 -4.19 -22.97 9.99
C GLY A 171 -2.80 -22.84 9.38
N SER A 172 -2.70 -23.10 8.09
CA SER A 172 -1.47 -22.91 7.34
C SER A 172 -1.74 -22.60 5.88
N GLY A 173 -0.75 -22.03 5.21
CA GLY A 173 -0.86 -21.66 3.81
C GLY A 173 0.50 -21.47 3.15
N ARG A 174 0.50 -21.49 1.82
CA ARG A 174 1.67 -21.17 1.01
C ARG A 174 1.57 -19.75 0.49
N LEU A 175 2.70 -19.07 0.48
CA LEU A 175 2.88 -17.81 -0.20
C LEU A 175 3.47 -18.06 -1.59
N GLY A 176 3.31 -17.07 -2.47
CA GLY A 176 4.03 -17.03 -3.75
C GLY A 176 5.52 -16.73 -3.54
N PRO A 177 6.19 -16.11 -4.52
CA PRO A 177 7.54 -15.57 -4.32
C PRO A 177 7.54 -14.57 -3.15
N ALA A 178 8.12 -14.98 -2.02
CA ALA A 178 8.09 -14.23 -0.76
C ALA A 178 9.26 -14.68 0.13
N GLU A 179 9.66 -13.83 1.07
CA GLU A 179 10.72 -14.15 2.03
C GLU A 179 10.15 -14.76 3.33
N VAL A 180 11.02 -15.32 4.18
CA VAL A 180 10.63 -15.83 5.51
C VAL A 180 9.93 -14.74 6.32
N PHE A 181 10.42 -13.50 6.20
CA PHE A 181 9.82 -12.34 6.85
C PHE A 181 8.33 -12.16 6.46
N ASP A 182 8.01 -12.28 5.17
CA ASP A 182 6.64 -12.16 4.67
C ASP A 182 5.77 -13.32 5.17
N ALA A 183 6.35 -14.53 5.25
CA ALA A 183 5.68 -15.71 5.78
C ALA A 183 5.28 -15.51 7.24
N GLU A 184 6.17 -15.02 8.08
CA GLU A 184 5.87 -14.78 9.49
C GLU A 184 4.86 -13.67 9.71
N ALA A 185 5.01 -12.54 9.00
CA ALA A 185 4.03 -11.47 9.05
C ALA A 185 2.64 -11.95 8.60
N THR A 186 2.59 -12.82 7.59
CA THR A 186 1.34 -13.41 7.12
C THR A 186 0.77 -14.41 8.14
N GLY A 187 1.60 -15.26 8.74
CA GLY A 187 1.19 -16.20 9.78
C GLY A 187 0.53 -15.50 10.96
N ALA A 188 1.15 -14.42 11.45
CA ALA A 188 0.56 -13.59 12.51
C ALA A 188 -0.76 -12.94 12.08
N LEU A 189 -0.85 -12.45 10.84
CA LEU A 189 -2.07 -11.83 10.32
C LEU A 189 -3.23 -12.82 10.22
N GLU A 190 -2.98 -13.99 9.62
CA GLU A 190 -4.00 -15.01 9.44
C GLU A 190 -4.41 -15.64 10.78
N GLY A 191 -3.46 -15.84 11.69
CA GLY A 191 -3.73 -16.27 13.05
C GLY A 191 -4.57 -15.26 13.83
N LEU A 192 -4.31 -13.96 13.70
CA LEU A 192 -5.16 -12.91 14.28
C LEU A 192 -6.57 -12.93 13.69
N LYS A 193 -6.72 -13.07 12.38
CA LYS A 193 -8.05 -13.17 11.73
C LYS A 193 -8.83 -14.36 12.26
N ALA A 194 -8.18 -15.52 12.37
CA ALA A 194 -8.79 -16.72 12.92
C ALA A 194 -9.19 -16.53 14.40
N ALA A 195 -8.33 -15.93 15.22
CA ALA A 195 -8.65 -15.61 16.62
C ALA A 195 -9.81 -14.62 16.76
N LEU A 196 -9.90 -13.62 15.88
CA LEU A 196 -11.03 -12.67 15.85
C LEU A 196 -12.35 -13.34 15.48
N ASN A 197 -12.34 -14.38 14.64
CA ASN A 197 -13.54 -15.13 14.28
C ASN A 197 -14.03 -16.04 15.41
N LEU A 198 -13.13 -16.50 16.28
CA LEU A 198 -13.46 -17.29 17.48
C LEU A 198 -13.99 -16.43 18.63
N ARG A 199 -13.90 -15.11 18.51
CA ARG A 199 -14.27 -14.18 19.57
C ARG A 199 -15.78 -14.02 19.68
N GLU A 200 -16.41 -14.86 20.50
CA GLU A 200 -17.81 -14.71 20.89
C GLU A 200 -17.92 -13.66 22.01
N LEU A 201 -18.61 -12.55 21.73
CA LEU A 201 -19.09 -11.52 22.66
C LEU A 201 -18.25 -11.27 23.95
N ALA A 202 -17.42 -10.22 23.88
CA ALA A 202 -16.79 -9.49 24.99
C ALA A 202 -15.44 -10.00 25.55
N THR A 203 -14.51 -9.04 25.66
CA THR A 203 -13.31 -9.01 26.54
C THR A 203 -12.23 -10.10 26.44
N GLN A 204 -12.18 -10.90 25.38
CA GLN A 204 -11.00 -11.77 25.16
C GLN A 204 -9.80 -10.93 24.66
N ASN A 205 -8.71 -10.92 25.43
CA ASN A 205 -7.41 -10.44 24.99
C ASN A 205 -6.81 -11.45 24.02
N ILE A 206 -6.15 -10.96 22.97
CA ILE A 206 -5.44 -11.80 21.99
C ILE A 206 -3.97 -11.45 22.07
N TYR A 207 -3.14 -12.44 22.38
CA TYR A 207 -1.70 -12.32 22.27
C TYR A 207 -1.23 -13.09 21.04
N ILE A 208 -0.31 -12.50 20.29
CA ILE A 208 0.34 -13.13 19.14
C ILE A 208 1.81 -13.31 19.50
N CYS A 209 2.27 -14.55 19.46
CA CYS A 209 3.63 -14.97 19.72
C CYS A 209 4.33 -15.22 18.38
N LEU A 210 5.40 -14.46 18.17
CA LEU A 210 6.30 -14.53 17.02
C LEU A 210 7.71 -14.75 17.54
N ASP A 211 8.52 -15.52 16.82
CA ASP A 211 9.92 -15.76 17.15
C ASP A 211 10.88 -14.86 16.35
N ASN A 212 10.41 -14.22 15.26
CA ASN A 212 11.22 -13.28 14.50
C ASN A 212 11.12 -11.84 14.99
N LEU A 213 12.25 -11.41 15.53
CA LEU A 213 12.49 -10.07 16.01
C LEU A 213 12.23 -9.01 14.93
N ALA A 214 12.62 -9.26 13.68
CA ALA A 214 12.44 -8.30 12.59
C ALA A 214 10.95 -8.11 12.27
N ALA A 215 10.18 -9.21 12.18
CA ALA A 215 8.74 -9.16 11.96
C ALA A 215 8.03 -8.41 13.10
N ALA A 216 8.35 -8.75 14.36
CA ALA A 216 7.82 -8.06 15.53
C ALA A 216 8.17 -6.56 15.58
N THR A 217 9.39 -6.20 15.18
CA THR A 217 9.84 -4.79 15.13
C THR A 217 9.11 -4.01 14.04
N CYS A 218 8.89 -4.61 12.87
CA CYS A 218 8.11 -4.01 11.79
C CYS A 218 6.65 -3.79 12.19
N LEU A 219 6.02 -4.77 12.85
CA LEU A 219 4.65 -4.67 13.35
C LEU A 219 4.46 -3.55 14.40
N ARG A 220 5.52 -3.20 15.14
CA ARG A 220 5.52 -2.04 16.07
C ARG A 220 5.54 -0.68 15.35
N GLY A 221 5.60 -0.65 14.02
CA GLY A 221 5.60 0.59 13.25
C GLY A 221 6.98 1.26 13.15
N THR A 222 8.03 0.56 13.59
CA THR A 222 9.43 0.89 13.33
C THR A 222 10.00 -0.13 12.35
N PRO A 223 9.54 -0.19 11.09
CA PRO A 223 10.15 -1.06 10.11
C PRO A 223 11.64 -0.74 10.05
N SER A 224 12.48 -1.77 10.03
CA SER A 224 13.90 -1.61 9.73
C SER A 224 14.02 -0.87 8.40
N ASP A 225 14.94 0.09 8.31
CA ASP A 225 15.36 0.60 7.01
C ASP A 225 15.94 -0.60 6.25
N SER A 226 15.16 -1.17 5.34
CA SER A 226 15.52 -2.39 4.61
C SER A 226 16.84 -2.18 3.86
N SER A 227 17.66 -3.24 3.82
CA SER A 227 18.88 -3.35 3.00
C SER A 227 18.58 -3.51 1.52
#